data_AF-A0A1D6JVL0-F1
#
_entry.id   AF-A0A1D6JVL0-F1
#
_cell.length_a   1.000
_cell.length_b   1.000
_cell.length_c   1.000
_cell.angle_alpha   90.00
_cell.angle_beta   90.00
_cell.angle_gamma   90.00
#
_symmetry.space_group_name_H-M   'P 1'
#
loop_
_entity.id
_entity.type
_entity.pdbx_description
1 polymer ?
#
loop_
_entity_poly.entity_id
_entity_poly.type
_entity_poly.pdbx_seq_one_letter_code
_entity_poly.pdbx_strand_id
1 'polypeptide(L)'
;MMCSRTRAGFTLNIIDTPGLIEGGYINEQAVDIIKRFLLGKTIDVLLYVDRLDAYRMDTLDEQVIRAITNSFGKDIWRRSLVVLTHAQLSPPDGIDYNDFFTRRSEALLRYIHSGAGINKREYGDFPLPIALVENSGRCKTNEHGEKVCLFLCLT
;
A
#
# COMPACT_ATOMS: atom_id res chain seq x y z
N MET A 1 9.44 -11.50 7.20
CA MET A 1 9.02 -12.92 7.20
C MET A 1 8.58 -13.30 5.80
N MET A 2 8.92 -14.49 5.28
CA MET A 2 8.36 -14.99 4.01
C MET A 2 7.41 -16.14 4.29
N CYS A 3 6.23 -16.08 3.68
CA CYS A 3 5.23 -17.14 3.70
C CYS A 3 5.04 -17.67 2.28
N SER A 4 5.15 -18.99 2.11
CA SER A 4 4.89 -19.66 0.83
C SER A 4 3.70 -20.60 0.96
N ARG A 5 2.85 -20.64 -0.07
CA ARG A 5 1.70 -21.55 -0.18
C ARG A 5 1.60 -22.07 -1.60
N THR A 6 1.58 -23.39 -1.76
CA THR A 6 1.38 -24.05 -3.04
C THR A 6 0.01 -24.71 -3.09
N ARG A 7 -0.75 -24.46 -4.15
CA ARG A 7 -2.05 -25.10 -4.40
C ARG A 7 -2.24 -25.29 -5.91
N ALA A 8 -2.67 -26.48 -6.33
CA ALA A 8 -2.93 -26.80 -7.74
C ALA A 8 -1.77 -26.45 -8.70
N GLY A 9 -0.51 -26.67 -8.27
CA GLY A 9 0.68 -26.37 -9.07
C GLY A 9 1.08 -24.89 -9.10
N PHE A 10 0.31 -23.99 -8.46
CA PHE A 10 0.63 -22.58 -8.30
C PHE A 10 1.25 -22.31 -6.93
N THR A 11 2.36 -21.58 -6.88
CA THR A 11 3.03 -21.19 -5.63
C THR A 11 2.95 -19.69 -5.44
N LEU A 12 2.30 -19.27 -4.36
CA LEU A 12 2.24 -17.87 -3.92
C LEU A 12 3.29 -17.65 -2.82
N ASN A 13 4.14 -16.64 -3.02
CA ASN A 13 5.10 -16.18 -2.01
C ASN A 13 4.72 -14.77 -1.57
N ILE A 14 4.55 -14.59 -0.26
CA ILE A 14 4.28 -13.29 0.35
C ILE A 14 5.45 -12.95 1.26
N ILE A 15 6.00 -11.75 1.09
CA ILE A 15 7.09 -11.23 1.91
C ILE A 15 6.51 -10.13 2.77
N ASP A 16 6.39 -10.42 4.05
CA ASP A 16 6.01 -9.44 5.07
C ASP A 16 7.27 -8.75 5.60
N THR A 17 7.25 -7.42 5.60
CA THR A 17 8.39 -6.57 5.97
C THR A 17 8.11 -5.84 7.28
N PRO A 18 9.10 -5.68 8.17
CA PRO A 18 8.95 -4.80 9.32
C PRO A 18 8.54 -3.38 8.91
N GLY A 19 7.94 -2.63 9.84
CA GLY A 19 7.65 -1.22 9.64
C GLY A 19 8.92 -0.42 9.31
N LEU A 20 8.81 0.53 8.38
CA LEU A 20 9.94 1.35 7.91
C LEU A 20 10.18 2.59 8.77
N ILE A 21 9.28 2.89 9.71
CA ILE A 21 9.35 4.04 10.61
C ILE A 21 9.51 3.54 12.05
N GLU A 22 10.51 4.06 12.76
CA GLU A 22 10.76 3.80 14.16
C GLU A 22 11.10 5.12 14.87
N GLY A 23 10.39 5.43 15.96
CA GLY A 23 10.66 6.64 16.76
C GLY A 23 10.50 7.97 16.01
N GLY A 24 9.73 8.02 14.91
CA GLY A 24 9.54 9.22 14.10
C GLY A 24 10.63 9.46 13.06
N TYR A 25 11.47 8.46 12.78
CA TYR A 25 12.48 8.50 11.72
C TYR A 25 12.38 7.23 10.88
N ILE A 26 12.95 7.29 9.67
CA ILE A 26 13.11 6.08 8.86
C ILE A 26 14.14 5.17 9.52
N ASN A 27 13.76 3.91 9.71
CA ASN A 27 14.70 2.88 10.08
C ASN A 27 15.44 2.42 8.81
N GLU A 28 16.56 3.10 8.49
CA GLU A 28 17.42 2.75 7.35
C GLU A 28 17.93 1.31 7.45
N GLN A 29 18.15 0.80 8.66
CA GLN A 29 18.56 -0.59 8.88
C GLN A 29 17.45 -1.56 8.44
N ALA A 30 16.18 -1.26 8.73
CA ALA A 30 15.04 -2.05 8.27
C ALA A 30 14.96 -2.06 6.74
N VAL A 31 15.14 -0.89 6.10
CA VAL A 31 15.20 -0.76 4.63
C VAL A 31 16.33 -1.62 4.04
N ASP A 32 17.52 -1.59 4.63
CA ASP A 32 18.66 -2.37 4.17
C ASP A 32 18.49 -3.88 4.41
N ILE A 33 17.88 -4.28 5.52
CA ILE A 33 17.52 -5.67 5.79
C ILE A 33 16.55 -6.17 4.72
N ILE A 34 15.52 -5.37 4.38
CA ILE A 34 14.54 -5.71 3.35
C ILE A 34 15.22 -5.81 1.98
N LYS A 35 16.10 -4.86 1.63
CA LYS A 35 16.89 -4.91 0.38
C LYS A 35 17.71 -6.19 0.28
N ARG A 36 18.48 -6.50 1.32
CA ARG A 36 19.31 -7.72 1.36
C ARG A 36 18.45 -8.97 1.28
N PHE A 37 17.29 -8.97 1.93
CA PHE A 37 16.35 -10.09 1.88
C PHE A 37 15.78 -10.30 0.47
N LEU A 38 15.52 -9.21 -0.26
CA LEU A 38 14.97 -9.22 -1.61
C LEU A 38 16.02 -9.39 -2.71
N LEU A 39 17.31 -9.33 -2.38
CA LEU A 39 18.39 -9.52 -3.33
C LEU A 39 18.32 -10.92 -3.98
N GLY A 40 18.35 -10.94 -5.31
CA GLY A 40 18.20 -12.17 -6.10
C GLY A 40 16.76 -12.70 -6.20
N LYS A 41 15.76 -11.98 -5.70
CA LYS A 41 14.33 -12.32 -5.85
C LYS A 41 13.67 -11.43 -6.89
N THR A 42 12.78 -12.02 -7.69
CA THR A 42 11.89 -11.27 -8.56
C THR A 42 10.72 -10.75 -7.73
N ILE A 43 10.38 -9.47 -7.86
CA ILE A 43 9.19 -8.88 -7.25
C ILE A 43 8.14 -8.72 -8.36
N ASP A 44 7.10 -9.54 -8.29
CA ASP A 44 6.01 -9.52 -9.26
C ASP A 44 5.01 -8.40 -8.97
N VAL A 45 4.70 -8.18 -7.70
CA VAL A 45 3.77 -7.16 -7.20
C VAL A 45 4.29 -6.55 -5.91
N LEU A 46 4.19 -5.22 -5.80
CA LEU A 46 4.41 -4.48 -4.55
C LEU A 46 3.05 -4.09 -3.94
N LEU A 47 2.80 -4.48 -2.69
CA LEU A 47 1.65 -3.97 -1.93
C LEU A 47 2.12 -2.79 -1.08
N TYR A 48 1.76 -1.57 -1.46
CA TYR A 48 2.01 -0.39 -0.64
C TYR A 48 0.84 -0.19 0.31
N VAL A 49 1.00 -0.61 1.56
CA VAL A 49 -0.08 -0.66 2.55
C VAL A 49 -0.06 0.59 3.42
N ASP A 50 -1.22 1.23 3.53
CA ASP A 50 -1.44 2.37 4.42
C ASP A 50 -2.85 2.28 5.04
N ARG A 51 -3.17 3.16 5.97
CA ARG A 51 -4.45 3.24 6.66
C ARG A 51 -5.35 4.27 6.01
N LEU A 52 -6.61 3.90 5.77
CA LEU A 52 -7.64 4.82 5.27
C LEU A 52 -7.98 5.88 6.32
N ASP A 53 -8.05 5.49 7.60
CA ASP A 53 -8.35 6.39 8.73
C ASP A 53 -7.17 7.28 9.17
N ALA A 54 -6.05 7.26 8.44
CA ALA A 54 -4.93 8.16 8.70
C ALA A 54 -5.27 9.59 8.23
N TYR A 55 -5.16 10.53 9.16
CA TYR A 55 -5.53 11.93 8.93
C TYR A 55 -4.45 12.79 8.27
N ARG A 56 -3.19 12.36 8.33
CA ARG A 56 -2.04 13.13 7.84
C ARG A 56 -1.08 12.20 7.14
N MET A 57 -0.60 12.67 5.98
CA MET A 57 0.65 12.25 5.41
C MET A 57 1.68 13.31 5.80
N ASP A 58 2.87 12.89 6.21
CA ASP A 58 3.95 13.81 6.57
C ASP A 58 5.21 13.58 5.71
N THR A 59 6.29 14.27 6.06
CA THR A 59 7.55 14.17 5.33
C THR A 59 8.22 12.80 5.48
N LEU A 60 7.88 12.01 6.52
CA LEU A 60 8.41 10.66 6.71
C LEU A 60 7.82 9.71 5.68
N ASP A 61 6.53 9.84 5.35
CA ASP A 61 5.91 9.01 4.32
C ASP A 61 6.60 9.20 2.96
N GLU A 62 6.89 10.46 2.61
CA GLU A 62 7.62 10.78 1.38
C GLU A 62 9.03 10.17 1.39
N GLN A 63 9.74 10.25 2.53
CA GLN A 63 11.05 9.65 2.67
C GLN A 63 10.98 8.12 2.54
N VAL A 64 9.93 7.46 3.02
CA VAL A 64 9.72 6.01 2.87
C VAL A 64 9.57 5.64 1.41
N ILE A 65 8.76 6.39 0.66
CA ILE A 65 8.56 6.21 -0.78
C ILE A 65 9.89 6.42 -1.53
N ARG A 66 10.68 7.43 -1.16
CA ARG A 66 12.03 7.65 -1.71
C ARG A 66 12.96 6.48 -1.40
N ALA A 67 12.94 5.97 -0.17
CA ALA A 67 13.76 4.84 0.23
C ALA A 67 13.42 3.59 -0.58
N ILE A 68 12.13 3.29 -0.79
CA ILE A 68 11.67 2.19 -1.66
C ILE A 68 12.16 2.41 -3.09
N THR A 69 11.97 3.61 -3.63
CA THR A 69 12.38 3.96 -5.01
C THR A 69 13.88 3.84 -5.23
N ASN A 70 14.69 4.33 -4.30
CA ASN A 70 16.15 4.21 -4.34
C ASN A 70 16.63 2.75 -4.23
N SER A 71 15.80 1.89 -3.64
CA SER A 71 16.14 0.49 -3.37
C SER A 71 15.78 -0.43 -4.53
N PHE A 72 14.60 -0.26 -5.11
CA PHE A 72 14.03 -1.16 -6.12
C PHE A 72 13.92 -0.52 -7.51
N GLY A 73 14.27 0.76 -7.63
CA GLY A 73 14.10 1.54 -8.83
C GLY A 73 12.66 2.04 -9.00
N LYS A 74 12.50 3.07 -9.83
CA LYS A 74 11.20 3.69 -10.13
C LYS A 74 10.19 2.69 -10.71
N ASP A 75 10.65 1.72 -11.49
CA ASP A 75 9.78 0.75 -12.18
C ASP A 75 9.00 -0.17 -11.23
N ILE A 76 9.38 -0.29 -9.95
CA ILE A 76 8.62 -1.06 -8.97
C ILE A 76 7.17 -0.54 -8.86
N TRP A 77 6.98 0.77 -9.00
CA TRP A 77 5.68 1.43 -8.91
C TRP A 77 4.74 1.10 -10.06
N ARG A 78 5.26 0.59 -11.20
CA ARG A 78 4.40 0.07 -12.28
C ARG A 78 3.66 -1.21 -11.89
N ARG A 79 4.18 -1.94 -10.90
CA ARG A 79 3.65 -3.20 -10.40
C ARG A 79 3.11 -3.07 -8.97
N SER A 80 2.81 -1.84 -8.55
CA SER A 80 2.31 -1.55 -7.22
C SER A 80 0.79 -1.55 -7.18
N LEU A 81 0.24 -2.15 -6.13
CA LEU A 81 -1.13 -1.97 -5.68
C LEU A 81 -1.08 -1.17 -4.36
N VAL A 82 -1.78 -0.05 -4.32
CA VAL A 82 -1.96 0.74 -3.09
C VAL A 82 -3.09 0.10 -2.29
N VAL A 83 -2.83 -0.24 -1.04
CA VAL A 83 -3.78 -0.93 -0.18
C VAL A 83 -4.13 -0.03 1.00
N LEU A 84 -5.38 0.39 1.10
CA LEU A 84 -5.89 1.18 2.21
C LEU A 84 -6.68 0.30 3.17
N THR A 85 -6.10 0.09 4.35
CA THR A 85 -6.67 -0.72 5.43
C THR A 85 -7.69 0.08 6.27
N HIS A 86 -8.41 -0.62 7.16
CA HIS A 86 -9.50 -0.05 7.98
C HIS A 86 -10.65 0.48 7.13
N ALA A 87 -10.95 -0.19 6.01
CA ALA A 87 -11.95 0.25 5.06
C ALA A 87 -13.36 0.41 5.67
N GLN A 88 -13.69 -0.26 6.79
CA GLN A 88 -15.01 -0.14 7.42
C GLN A 88 -15.10 0.98 8.48
N LEU A 89 -14.22 1.97 8.43
CA LEU A 89 -14.30 3.16 9.28
C LEU A 89 -15.58 3.96 9.02
N SER A 90 -16.01 4.72 10.03
CA SER A 90 -17.05 5.75 9.87
C SER A 90 -16.36 7.11 9.81
N PRO A 91 -16.43 7.83 8.68
CA PRO A 91 -15.72 9.09 8.56
C PRO A 91 -16.15 10.09 9.65
N PRO A 92 -15.21 10.91 10.13
CA PRO A 92 -15.45 11.92 11.14
C PRO A 92 -16.31 13.06 10.60
N ASP A 93 -16.93 13.83 11.50
CA ASP A 93 -17.65 15.06 11.19
C ASP A 93 -18.80 14.93 10.17
N GLY A 94 -19.31 13.71 9.97
CA GLY A 94 -20.40 13.43 9.03
C GLY A 94 -20.00 13.55 7.56
N ILE A 95 -18.69 13.51 7.25
CA ILE A 95 -18.18 13.52 5.87
C ILE A 95 -18.66 12.25 5.14
N ASP A 96 -19.01 12.39 3.86
CA ASP A 96 -19.34 11.23 3.04
C ASP A 96 -18.13 10.29 2.87
N TYR A 97 -18.39 8.98 2.85
CA TYR A 97 -17.33 7.99 2.75
C TYR A 97 -16.51 8.14 1.45
N ASN A 98 -17.16 8.40 0.31
CA ASN A 98 -16.48 8.52 -0.97
C ASN A 98 -15.63 9.79 -1.03
N ASP A 99 -16.11 10.89 -0.44
CA ASP A 99 -15.33 12.11 -0.32
C ASP A 99 -14.09 11.92 0.56
N PHE A 100 -14.27 11.24 1.71
CA PHE A 100 -13.16 10.90 2.60
C PHE A 100 -12.13 10.01 1.90
N PHE A 101 -12.59 8.94 1.24
CA PHE A 101 -11.76 8.03 0.46
C PHE A 101 -11.02 8.74 -0.67
N THR A 102 -11.71 9.58 -1.44
CA THR A 102 -11.12 10.30 -2.59
C THR A 102 -10.01 11.22 -2.11
N ARG A 103 -10.28 12.05 -1.10
CA ARG A 103 -9.28 12.98 -0.55
C ARG A 103 -8.05 12.24 0.00
N ARG A 104 -8.26 11.13 0.71
CA ARG A 104 -7.18 10.32 1.27
C ARG A 104 -6.34 9.65 0.18
N SER A 105 -7.00 9.11 -0.84
CA SER A 105 -6.38 8.44 -1.98
C SER A 105 -5.56 9.42 -2.82
N GLU A 106 -6.12 10.56 -3.19
CA GLU A 106 -5.42 11.60 -3.95
C GLU A 106 -4.23 12.18 -3.18
N ALA A 107 -4.36 12.35 -1.85
CA ALA A 107 -3.22 12.73 -1.03
C ALA A 107 -2.11 11.68 -1.13
N LEU A 108 -2.42 10.40 -0.90
CA LEU A 108 -1.42 9.32 -0.95
C LEU A 108 -0.74 9.21 -2.31
N LEU A 109 -1.51 9.20 -3.40
CA LEU A 109 -0.97 9.11 -4.75
C LEU A 109 -0.04 10.27 -5.08
N ARG A 110 -0.35 11.50 -4.63
CA ARG A 110 0.56 12.64 -4.79
C ARG A 110 1.90 12.44 -4.08
N TYR A 111 1.88 11.89 -2.86
CA TYR A 111 3.11 11.55 -2.14
C TYR A 111 3.90 10.44 -2.84
N ILE A 112 3.22 9.40 -3.33
CA ILE A 112 3.87 8.33 -4.10
C ILE A 112 4.53 8.90 -5.34
N HIS A 113 3.81 9.69 -6.15
CA HIS A 113 4.37 10.29 -7.34
C HIS A 113 5.56 11.20 -7.03
N SER A 114 5.46 12.03 -5.98
CA SER A 114 6.53 12.94 -5.58
C SER A 114 7.78 12.20 -5.09
N GLY A 115 7.61 11.27 -4.14
CA GLY A 115 8.72 10.50 -3.57
C GLY A 115 9.35 9.51 -4.55
N ALA A 116 8.58 9.01 -5.52
CA ALA A 116 9.05 8.12 -6.58
C ALA A 116 9.66 8.87 -7.78
N GLY A 117 9.61 10.20 -7.80
CA GLY A 117 10.06 11.00 -8.94
C GLY A 117 9.26 10.73 -10.23
N ILE A 118 7.97 10.42 -10.08
CA ILE A 118 7.03 10.22 -11.20
C ILE A 118 6.42 11.58 -11.54
N ASN A 119 6.71 12.07 -12.75
CA ASN A 119 6.17 13.33 -13.24
C ASN A 119 4.74 13.13 -13.77
N LYS A 120 3.94 14.21 -13.82
CA LYS A 120 2.56 14.16 -14.34
C LYS A 120 2.43 13.54 -15.73
N ARG A 121 3.43 13.72 -16.59
CA ARG A 121 3.47 13.15 -17.95
C ARG A 121 3.57 11.63 -17.97
N GLU A 122 4.06 11.04 -16.88
CA GLU A 122 4.30 9.61 -16.72
C GLU A 122 3.17 8.92 -15.96
N TYR A 123 2.13 9.63 -15.49
CA TYR A 123 1.07 9.02 -14.66
C TYR A 123 0.37 7.86 -15.37
N GLY A 124 0.23 7.91 -16.70
CA GLY A 124 -0.32 6.79 -17.48
C GLY A 124 0.54 5.53 -17.45
N ASP A 125 1.85 5.64 -17.20
CA ASP A 125 2.78 4.51 -17.09
C ASP A 125 2.82 3.91 -15.68
N PHE A 126 2.21 4.59 -14.69
CA PHE A 126 2.20 4.22 -13.28
C PHE A 126 0.77 4.29 -12.73
N PRO A 127 -0.10 3.31 -13.04
CA PRO A 127 -1.54 3.37 -12.77
C PRO A 127 -1.89 3.39 -11.28
N LEU A 128 -1.04 2.84 -10.42
CA LEU A 128 -1.20 2.79 -8.95
C LEU A 128 -2.64 2.47 -8.50
N PRO A 129 -3.22 1.33 -8.93
CA PRO A 129 -4.57 0.94 -8.53
C PRO A 129 -4.70 0.90 -6.99
N ILE A 130 -5.91 1.17 -6.49
CA ILE A 130 -6.20 1.22 -5.05
C ILE A 130 -7.16 0.09 -4.66
N ALA A 131 -6.82 -0.65 -3.61
CA ALA A 131 -7.68 -1.65 -2.98
C ALA A 131 -8.02 -1.26 -1.54
N LEU A 132 -9.30 -1.37 -1.18
CA LEU A 132 -9.80 -1.19 0.18
C LEU A 132 -9.80 -2.54 0.92
N VAL A 133 -9.25 -2.57 2.14
CA VAL A 133 -9.08 -3.80 2.92
C VAL A 133 -9.56 -3.62 4.37
N GLU A 134 -10.34 -4.59 4.86
CA GLU A 134 -10.76 -4.68 6.26
C GLU A 134 -10.32 -6.00 6.90
N ASN A 135 -9.26 -5.91 7.71
CA ASN A 135 -8.67 -7.08 8.37
C ASN A 135 -9.37 -7.42 9.69
N SER A 136 -10.17 -6.53 10.26
CA SER A 136 -10.89 -6.76 11.53
C SER A 136 -11.71 -8.06 11.48
N GLY A 137 -11.69 -8.81 12.59
CA GLY A 137 -12.58 -9.94 12.80
C GLY A 137 -14.05 -9.55 12.93
N ARG A 138 -14.33 -8.24 13.06
CA ARG A 138 -15.69 -7.65 13.09
C ARG A 138 -16.13 -7.05 11.76
N CYS A 139 -15.39 -7.33 10.68
CA CYS A 139 -15.79 -6.94 9.33
C CYS A 139 -17.18 -7.53 9.03
N LYS A 140 -18.07 -6.70 8.45
CA LYS A 140 -19.39 -7.15 8.01
C LYS A 140 -19.22 -8.21 6.93
N THR A 141 -20.09 -9.20 6.95
CA THR A 141 -20.12 -10.24 5.93
C THR A 141 -21.42 -10.17 5.13
N ASN A 142 -21.37 -10.64 3.88
CA ASN A 142 -22.58 -10.87 3.09
C ASN A 142 -23.27 -12.16 3.56
N GLU A 143 -24.36 -12.52 2.90
CA GLU A 143 -25.14 -13.73 3.18
C GLU A 143 -24.34 -15.03 2.98
N HIS A 144 -23.22 -14.99 2.24
CA HIS A 144 -22.31 -16.11 2.02
C HIS A 144 -21.15 -16.16 3.03
N GLY A 145 -21.12 -15.24 4.01
CA GLY A 145 -20.05 -15.17 5.00
C GLY A 145 -18.75 -14.53 4.49
N GLU A 146 -18.77 -13.95 3.29
CA GLU A 146 -17.61 -13.26 2.72
C GLU A 146 -17.52 -11.85 3.30
N LYS A 147 -16.32 -11.40 3.66
CA LYS A 147 -16.07 -10.04 4.14
C LYS A 147 -16.45 -9.02 3.05
N VAL A 148 -17.29 -8.06 3.41
CA VAL A 148 -17.72 -6.99 2.51
C VAL A 148 -17.01 -5.71 2.93
N CYS A 149 -16.06 -5.28 2.10
CA CYS A 149 -15.55 -3.91 2.15
C CYS A 149 -16.37 -3.07 1.18
N LEU A 150 -16.73 -1.85 1.59
CA LEU A 150 -17.35 -0.88 0.70
C LEU A 150 -16.34 -0.60 -0.44
N PHE A 151 -16.61 -1.05 -1.65
CA PHE A 151 -15.88 -0.80 -2.91
C PHE A 151 -14.51 -1.47 -3.11
N LEU A 152 -14.46 -2.45 -4.02
CA LEU A 152 -13.31 -2.73 -4.87
C LEU A 152 -13.43 -1.82 -6.11
N CYS A 153 -12.69 -0.72 -6.17
CA CYS A 153 -12.59 0.09 -7.37
C CYS A 153 -11.42 -0.43 -8.21
N LEU A 154 -11.69 -1.38 -9.11
CA LEU A 154 -10.80 -1.67 -10.24
C LEU A 154 -11.29 -0.81 -11.40
N THR A 155 -10.83 0.43 -11.48
CA THR A 155 -10.92 1.25 -12.71
C THR A 155 -9.72 1.01 -13.58
#